data_AF-A0A2N5CRI4-F1
#
_entry.id   AF-A0A2N5CRI4-F1
#
_cell.length_a   1.000
_cell.length_b   1.000
_cell.length_c   1.000
_cell.angle_alpha   90.00
_cell.angle_beta   90.00
_cell.angle_gamma   90.00
#
_symmetry.space_group_name_H-M   'P 1'
#
loop_
_entity.id
_entity.type
_entity.pdbx_description
1 polymer ?
#
loop_
_entity_poly.entity_id
_entity_poly.type
_entity_poly.pdbx_seq_one_letter_code
_entity_poly.pdbx_strand_id
1 'polypeptide(L)'
;MSLFDTETWRERMDERWFESGAAIAEKGDVALVSIEDDAVTAHVTGSAGDLYVVELRSPAGEGRCDCPGFEKFGACKHQAAVVVAANGLDEPGLQAVRDRMSRLRDGLALDSREALVERLVELARRHPKVLATLEG
;
A
#
# COMPACT_ATOMS: atom_id res chain seq x y z
N MET A 1 -1.05 -18.42 10.11
CA MET A 1 -2.34 -17.69 10.08
C MET A 1 -2.21 -16.63 9.00
N SER A 2 -3.22 -16.42 8.16
CA SER A 2 -3.20 -15.34 7.17
C SER A 2 -3.38 -13.98 7.85
N LEU A 3 -2.82 -12.91 7.27
CA LEU A 3 -2.98 -11.56 7.80
C LEU A 3 -4.41 -11.05 7.59
N PHE A 4 -5.01 -11.36 6.46
CA PHE A 4 -6.39 -11.04 6.12
C PHE A 4 -7.26 -12.29 6.07
N ASP A 5 -8.54 -12.11 6.40
CA ASP A 5 -9.59 -13.07 6.09
C ASP A 5 -10.00 -12.90 4.63
N THR A 6 -9.46 -13.78 3.79
CA THR A 6 -9.67 -13.74 2.33
C THR A 6 -11.14 -13.87 1.95
N GLU A 7 -11.93 -14.69 2.65
CA GLU A 7 -13.32 -14.96 2.28
C GLU A 7 -14.19 -13.73 2.53
N THR A 8 -14.04 -13.09 3.70
CA THR A 8 -14.75 -11.83 3.98
C THR A 8 -14.40 -10.72 2.97
N TRP A 9 -13.16 -10.69 2.46
CA TRP A 9 -12.78 -9.73 1.40
C TRP A 9 -13.35 -10.10 0.03
N ARG A 10 -13.42 -11.39 -0.30
CA ARG A 10 -14.01 -11.92 -1.53
C ARG A 10 -15.49 -11.56 -1.65
N GLU A 11 -16.25 -11.64 -0.54
CA GLU A 11 -17.68 -11.32 -0.50
C GLU A 11 -18.01 -9.83 -0.79
N ARG A 12 -17.03 -8.93 -0.71
CA ARG A 12 -17.23 -7.47 -0.93
C ARG A 12 -17.21 -7.07 -2.39
N MET A 13 -16.80 -7.95 -3.29
CA MET A 13 -16.61 -7.63 -4.69
C MET A 13 -17.02 -8.77 -5.61
N ASP A 14 -17.16 -8.44 -6.90
CA ASP A 14 -17.35 -9.46 -7.92
C ASP A 14 -16.13 -10.39 -7.97
N GLU A 15 -16.36 -11.69 -8.08
CA GLU A 15 -15.30 -12.72 -8.12
C GLU A 15 -14.23 -12.41 -9.18
N ARG A 16 -14.63 -11.87 -10.35
CA ARG A 16 -13.69 -11.51 -11.42
C ARG A 16 -12.73 -10.40 -11.00
N TRP A 17 -13.14 -9.52 -10.09
CA TRP A 17 -12.26 -8.48 -9.53
C TRP A 17 -11.25 -9.10 -8.55
N PHE A 18 -11.68 -10.11 -7.79
CA PHE A 18 -10.79 -10.83 -6.90
C PHE A 18 -9.73 -11.61 -7.69
N GLU A 19 -10.15 -12.37 -8.71
CA GLU A 19 -9.23 -13.07 -9.64
C GLU A 19 -8.25 -12.11 -10.31
N SER A 20 -8.75 -10.96 -10.78
CA SER A 20 -7.90 -9.91 -11.36
C SER A 20 -6.89 -9.36 -10.35
N GLY A 21 -7.29 -9.20 -9.09
CA GLY A 21 -6.41 -8.77 -8.00
C GLY A 21 -5.34 -9.81 -7.69
N ALA A 22 -5.71 -11.09 -7.64
CA ALA A 22 -4.77 -12.19 -7.45
C ALA A 22 -3.71 -12.23 -8.56
N ALA A 23 -4.11 -12.02 -9.83
CA ALA A 23 -3.17 -11.94 -10.94
C ALA A 23 -2.20 -10.74 -10.84
N ILE A 24 -2.66 -9.59 -10.33
CA ILE A 24 -1.80 -8.42 -10.06
C ILE A 24 -0.76 -8.77 -8.97
N ALA A 25 -1.19 -9.44 -7.90
CA ALA A 25 -0.29 -9.88 -6.83
C ALA A 25 0.75 -10.90 -7.33
N GLU A 26 0.32 -11.91 -8.09
CA GLU A 26 1.20 -12.94 -8.66
C GLU A 26 2.25 -12.35 -9.61
N LYS A 27 1.89 -11.32 -10.37
CA LYS A 27 2.83 -10.59 -11.25
C LYS A 27 3.87 -9.77 -10.47
N GLY A 28 3.70 -9.57 -9.16
CA GLY A 28 4.58 -8.75 -8.34
C GLY A 28 4.29 -7.24 -8.44
N ASP A 29 3.10 -6.86 -8.93
CA ASP A 29 2.69 -5.46 -9.09
C ASP A 29 2.17 -4.83 -7.78
N VAL A 30 2.44 -5.47 -6.63
CA VAL A 30 2.06 -4.99 -5.30
C VAL A 30 3.32 -4.76 -4.46
N ALA A 31 3.53 -3.51 -4.04
CA ALA A 31 4.55 -3.14 -3.09
C ALA A 31 3.91 -2.83 -1.74
N LEU A 32 4.03 -3.75 -0.78
CA LEU A 32 3.62 -3.50 0.62
C LEU A 32 4.56 -2.46 1.25
N VAL A 33 3.99 -1.35 1.71
CA VAL A 33 4.74 -0.17 2.19
C VAL A 33 4.86 -0.21 3.71
N SER A 34 3.76 -0.48 4.41
CA SER A 34 3.74 -0.54 5.87
C SER A 34 2.68 -1.52 6.36
N ILE A 35 2.97 -2.11 7.52
CA ILE A 35 2.00 -2.80 8.37
C ILE A 35 2.22 -2.22 9.76
N GLU A 36 1.30 -1.39 10.23
CA GLU A 36 1.33 -0.74 11.54
C GLU A 36 0.02 -1.08 12.27
N ASP A 37 0.12 -1.79 13.40
CA ASP A 37 -1.02 -2.40 14.09
C ASP A 37 -1.88 -3.28 13.15
N ASP A 38 -3.12 -2.87 12.88
CA ASP A 38 -4.04 -3.52 11.95
C ASP A 38 -4.09 -2.86 10.58
N ALA A 39 -3.36 -1.75 10.36
CA ALA A 39 -3.38 -1.00 9.12
C ALA A 39 -2.27 -1.46 8.15
N VAL A 40 -2.66 -1.72 6.90
CA VAL A 40 -1.75 -2.12 5.83
C VAL A 40 -1.84 -1.11 4.70
N THR A 41 -0.72 -0.48 4.37
CA THR A 41 -0.60 0.41 3.21
C THR A 41 0.24 -0.26 2.13
N ALA A 42 -0.24 -0.20 0.89
CA ALA A 42 0.45 -0.73 -0.27
C ALA A 42 0.37 0.23 -1.45
N HIS A 43 1.36 0.16 -2.32
CA HIS A 43 1.27 0.72 -3.66
C HIS A 43 1.01 -0.41 -4.65
N VAL A 44 0.01 -0.24 -5.50
CA VAL A 44 -0.39 -1.24 -6.49
C VAL A 44 -0.32 -0.64 -7.88
N THR A 45 0.46 -1.27 -8.76
CA THR A 45 0.48 -0.89 -10.17
C THR A 45 -0.73 -1.52 -10.86
N GLY A 46 -1.68 -0.69 -11.29
CA GLY A 46 -2.86 -1.13 -12.00
C GLY A 46 -2.54 -1.68 -13.39
N SER A 47 -3.50 -2.37 -14.00
CA SER A 47 -3.32 -3.04 -15.30
C SER A 47 -2.93 -2.10 -16.46
N ALA A 48 -3.20 -0.79 -16.33
CA ALA A 48 -2.82 0.24 -17.31
C ALA A 48 -1.46 0.90 -17.00
N GLY A 49 -0.78 0.50 -15.93
CA GLY A 49 0.51 1.07 -15.48
C GLY A 49 0.39 2.20 -14.45
N ASP A 50 -0.82 2.66 -14.13
CA ASP A 50 -1.03 3.68 -13.09
C ASP A 50 -0.71 3.13 -11.69
N LEU A 51 -0.12 3.97 -10.84
CA LEU A 51 0.16 3.62 -9.45
C LEU A 51 -0.99 4.09 -8.55
N TYR A 52 -1.52 3.16 -7.75
CA TYR A 52 -2.59 3.42 -6.79
C TYR A 52 -2.12 3.15 -5.36
N VAL A 53 -2.55 3.97 -4.41
CA VAL A 53 -2.36 3.75 -2.98
C VAL A 53 -3.57 3.02 -2.42
N VAL A 54 -3.31 1.93 -1.70
CA VAL A 54 -4.33 1.08 -1.07
C VAL A 54 -4.05 1.01 0.42
N GLU A 55 -5.08 1.23 1.23
CA GLU A 55 -5.03 1.16 2.69
C GLU A 55 -6.12 0.20 3.18
N LEU A 56 -5.75 -0.88 3.87
CA LEU A 56 -6.69 -1.88 4.39
C LEU A 56 -6.51 -2.07 5.89
N ARG A 57 -7.59 -2.47 6.58
CA ARG A 57 -7.56 -2.89 7.98
C ARG A 57 -7.70 -4.42 8.08
N SER A 58 -6.77 -5.08 8.76
CA SER A 58 -6.74 -6.53 9.02
C SER A 58 -7.61 -6.90 10.24
N PRO A 59 -8.18 -8.12 10.33
CA PRO A 59 -8.17 -9.15 9.27
C PRO A 59 -9.26 -8.92 8.21
N ALA A 60 -10.30 -8.15 8.55
CA ALA A 60 -11.45 -7.89 7.66
C ALA A 60 -12.07 -6.51 7.94
N GLY A 61 -11.26 -5.51 8.27
CA GLY A 61 -11.73 -4.16 8.54
C GLY A 61 -12.03 -3.36 7.27
N GLU A 62 -12.13 -2.04 7.41
CA GLU A 62 -12.35 -1.11 6.31
C GLU A 62 -11.18 -1.09 5.31
N GLY A 63 -11.41 -0.56 4.11
CA GLY A 63 -10.33 -0.29 3.18
C GLY A 63 -10.63 0.86 2.24
N ARG A 64 -9.57 1.46 1.72
CA ARG A 64 -9.58 2.53 0.73
C ARG A 64 -8.60 2.24 -0.38
N CYS A 65 -8.93 2.78 -1.55
CA CYS A 65 -8.01 2.87 -2.67
C CYS A 65 -8.27 4.17 -3.40
N ASP A 66 -7.22 4.84 -3.86
CA ASP A 66 -7.32 6.09 -4.64
C ASP A 66 -7.67 5.86 -6.13
N CYS A 67 -8.00 4.63 -6.52
CA CYS A 67 -8.37 4.31 -7.89
C CYS A 67 -9.83 4.70 -8.22
N PRO A 68 -10.13 5.04 -9.49
CA PRO A 68 -11.49 5.39 -9.91
C PRO A 68 -12.53 4.27 -9.66
N GLY A 69 -12.10 3.01 -9.67
CA GLY A 69 -12.97 1.88 -9.38
C GLY A 69 -13.48 1.90 -7.94
N PHE A 70 -12.61 2.21 -6.98
CA PHE A 70 -13.01 2.30 -5.58
C PHE A 70 -13.93 3.50 -5.34
N GLU A 71 -13.63 4.67 -5.91
CA GLU A 71 -14.51 5.85 -5.81
C GLU A 71 -15.93 5.54 -6.30
N LYS A 72 -16.06 4.76 -7.38
CA LYS A 72 -17.35 4.42 -7.96
C LYS A 72 -18.10 3.30 -7.25
N PHE A 73 -17.40 2.31 -6.71
CA PHE A 73 -18.01 1.05 -6.26
C PHE A 73 -17.75 0.70 -4.79
N GLY A 74 -16.87 1.42 -4.10
CA GLY A 74 -16.45 1.11 -2.72
C GLY A 74 -15.61 -0.16 -2.58
N ALA A 75 -15.36 -0.88 -3.67
CA ALA A 75 -14.51 -2.06 -3.73
C ALA A 75 -13.76 -2.12 -5.07
N CYS A 76 -12.54 -2.67 -5.09
CA CYS A 76 -11.78 -2.84 -6.33
C CYS A 76 -10.76 -3.98 -6.27
N LYS A 77 -10.30 -4.41 -7.46
CA LYS A 77 -9.26 -5.44 -7.63
C LYS A 77 -7.93 -5.11 -6.92
N HIS A 78 -7.59 -3.84 -6.71
CA HIS A 78 -6.35 -3.47 -6.02
C HIS A 78 -6.40 -3.84 -4.53
N GLN A 79 -7.57 -3.79 -3.89
CA GLN A 79 -7.74 -4.27 -2.51
C GLN A 79 -7.54 -5.79 -2.45
N ALA A 80 -8.12 -6.54 -3.40
CA ALA A 80 -7.87 -7.98 -3.51
C ALA A 80 -6.38 -8.29 -3.74
N ALA A 81 -5.69 -7.51 -4.59
CA ALA A 81 -4.26 -7.69 -4.82
C ALA A 81 -3.44 -7.53 -3.52
N VAL A 82 -3.77 -6.54 -2.67
CA VAL A 82 -3.10 -6.37 -1.36
C VAL A 82 -3.41 -7.52 -0.42
N VAL A 83 -4.66 -7.98 -0.34
CA VAL A 83 -5.06 -9.13 0.48
C VAL A 83 -4.26 -10.38 0.08
N VAL A 84 -4.20 -10.68 -1.21
CA VAL A 84 -3.47 -11.85 -1.75
C VAL A 84 -1.97 -11.71 -1.51
N ALA A 85 -1.38 -10.56 -1.82
CA ALA A 85 0.06 -10.33 -1.64
C ALA A 85 0.48 -10.43 -0.17
N ALA A 86 -0.28 -9.82 0.74
CA ALA A 86 0.03 -9.85 2.17
C ALA A 86 -0.15 -11.25 2.78
N ASN A 87 -1.19 -11.98 2.37
CA ASN A 87 -1.39 -13.36 2.81
C ASN A 87 -0.38 -14.35 2.22
N GLY A 88 0.27 -13.99 1.11
CA GLY A 88 1.33 -14.79 0.49
C GLY A 88 2.70 -14.62 1.15
N LEU A 89 2.88 -13.65 2.05
CA LEU A 89 4.13 -13.48 2.80
C LEU A 89 4.21 -14.48 3.97
N ASP A 90 5.42 -14.95 4.22
CA ASP A 90 5.76 -15.66 5.45
C ASP A 90 6.06 -14.67 6.59
N GLU A 91 6.30 -15.18 7.80
CA GLU A 91 6.56 -14.32 8.96
C GLU A 91 7.79 -13.41 8.78
N PRO A 92 8.93 -13.88 8.24
CA PRO A 92 10.04 -12.99 7.88
C PRO A 92 9.66 -11.88 6.90
N GLY A 93 8.88 -12.19 5.86
CA GLY A 93 8.39 -11.21 4.90
C GLY A 93 7.49 -10.15 5.56
N LEU A 94 6.55 -10.58 6.39
CA LEU A 94 5.68 -9.68 7.15
C LEU A 94 6.49 -8.77 8.08
N GLN A 95 7.46 -9.34 8.81
CA GLN A 95 8.32 -8.59 9.70
C GLN A 95 9.16 -7.54 8.94
N ALA A 96 9.68 -7.89 7.76
CA ALA A 96 10.42 -6.96 6.92
C ALA A 96 9.59 -5.74 6.50
N VAL A 97 8.30 -5.91 6.24
CA VAL A 97 7.36 -4.82 5.92
C VAL A 97 7.04 -3.98 7.18
N ARG A 98 6.77 -4.62 8.32
CA ARG A 98 6.52 -3.92 9.61
C ARG A 98 7.69 -3.01 9.99
N ASP A 99 8.91 -3.50 9.81
CA ASP A 99 10.13 -2.77 10.15
C ASP A 99 10.54 -1.71 9.10
N ARG A 100 9.83 -1.63 7.96
CA ARG A 100 10.25 -0.77 6.85
C ARG A 100 10.21 0.71 7.23
N MET A 101 9.14 1.14 7.88
CA MET A 101 8.97 2.55 8.28
C MET A 101 9.85 2.92 9.48
N SER A 102 10.09 2.01 10.43
CA SER A 102 11.03 2.25 11.53
C SER A 102 12.46 2.42 11.00
N ARG A 103 12.94 1.52 10.13
CA ARG A 103 14.26 1.68 9.50
C ARG A 103 14.40 2.97 8.70
N LEU A 104 13.34 3.39 8.00
CA LEU A 104 13.35 4.67 7.30
C LEU A 104 13.48 5.84 8.29
N ARG A 105 12.69 5.84 9.37
CA ARG A 105 12.75 6.87 10.41
C ARG A 105 14.13 6.91 11.09
N ASP A 106 14.69 5.75 11.44
CA ASP A 106 16.01 5.65 12.07
C ASP A 106 17.10 6.22 11.16
N GLY A 107 17.06 5.91 9.86
CA GLY A 107 18.00 6.47 8.88
C GLY A 107 17.85 7.98 8.71
N LEU A 108 16.63 8.51 8.73
CA LEU A 108 16.36 9.94 8.67
C LEU A 108 16.76 10.67 9.97
N ALA A 109 16.68 10.01 11.12
CA ALA A 109 17.04 10.59 12.40
C ALA A 109 18.56 10.84 12.56
N LEU A 110 19.39 10.26 11.69
CA LEU A 110 20.82 10.50 11.64
C LEU A 110 21.19 11.82 10.95
N ASP A 111 20.29 12.36 10.12
CA ASP A 111 20.51 13.61 9.42
C ASP A 111 20.32 14.82 10.35
N SER A 112 21.08 15.89 10.10
CA SER A 112 20.77 17.18 10.72
C SER A 112 19.44 17.72 10.21
N ARG A 113 18.84 18.65 10.95
CA ARG A 113 17.61 19.31 10.52
C ARG A 113 17.78 19.99 9.16
N GLU A 114 18.92 20.64 8.93
CA GLU A 114 19.24 21.31 7.66
C GLU A 114 19.33 20.30 6.51
N ALA A 115 19.97 19.15 6.74
CA ALA A 115 20.06 18.09 5.74
C ALA A 115 18.66 17.51 5.38
N LEU A 116 17.77 17.32 6.37
CA LEU A 116 16.40 16.88 6.12
C LEU A 116 15.61 17.91 5.30
N VAL A 117 15.76 19.21 5.60
CA VAL A 117 15.10 20.28 4.83
C VAL A 117 15.57 20.25 3.37
N GLU A 118 16.88 20.18 3.11
CA GLU A 118 17.39 20.12 1.74
C GLU A 118 16.92 18.87 0.99
N ARG A 119 16.84 17.73 1.66
CA ARG A 119 16.27 16.49 1.07
C ARG A 119 14.79 16.67 0.69
N LEU A 120 13.99 17.30 1.54
CA LEU A 120 12.58 17.57 1.25
C LEU A 120 12.42 18.55 0.08
N VAL A 121 13.23 19.61 0.02
CA VAL A 121 13.26 20.56 -1.12
C VAL A 121 13.61 19.84 -2.42
N GLU A 122 14.61 18.95 -2.40
CA GLU A 122 14.99 18.19 -3.59
C GLU A 122 13.93 17.16 -4.00
N LEU A 123 13.19 16.57 -3.05
CA LEU A 123 12.02 15.74 -3.36
C LEU A 123 10.91 16.57 -3.99
N ALA A 124 10.59 17.74 -3.42
CA ALA A 124 9.57 18.65 -3.94
C ALA A 124 9.87 19.10 -5.38
N ARG A 125 11.14 19.40 -5.65
CA ARG A 125 11.62 19.78 -7.00
C ARG A 125 11.34 18.72 -8.06
N ARG A 126 11.45 17.43 -7.71
CA ARG A 126 11.27 16.30 -8.64
C ARG A 126 9.86 15.73 -8.66
N HIS A 127 9.07 15.97 -7.61
CA HIS A 127 7.77 15.37 -7.43
C HIS A 127 6.71 16.44 -7.14
N PRO A 128 5.90 16.85 -8.13
CA PRO A 128 4.91 17.92 -7.97
C PRO A 128 3.91 17.69 -6.83
N LYS A 129 3.51 16.43 -6.58
CA LYS A 129 2.65 16.09 -5.45
C LYS A 129 3.32 16.34 -4.09
N VAL A 130 4.64 16.15 -3.98
CA VAL A 130 5.39 16.45 -2.75
C VAL A 130 5.45 17.96 -2.53
N LEU A 131 5.72 18.74 -3.59
CA LEU A 131 5.71 20.20 -3.52
C LEU A 131 4.37 20.74 -3.01
N ALA A 132 3.26 20.33 -3.65
CA ALA A 132 1.92 20.75 -3.25
C ALA A 132 1.62 20.41 -1.78
N THR A 133 1.98 19.21 -1.32
CA THR A 133 1.78 18.82 0.08
C THR A 133 2.59 19.65 1.07
N LEU A 134 3.80 20.11 0.70
CA LEU A 134 4.65 20.90 1.59
C LEU A 134 4.26 22.39 1.64
N GLU A 135 3.59 22.91 0.61
CA GLU A 135 3.15 24.32 0.54
C GLU A 135 1.75 24.56 1.15
N GLY A 136 0.91 23.52 1.23
CA GLY A 136 -0.48 23.60 1.74
C GLY A 136 -1.47 24.12 0.70
#